data_AF-A0A1H8W5N4-F1
#
_entry.id   AF-A0A1H8W5N4-F1
#
_cell.length_a   1.000
_cell.length_b   1.000
_cell.length_c   1.000
_cell.angle_alpha   90.00
_cell.angle_beta   90.00
_cell.angle_gamma   90.00
#
_symmetry.space_group_name_H-M   'P 1'
#
loop_
_entity.id
_entity.type
_entity.pdbx_description
1 polymer ?
#
loop_
_entity_poly.entity_id
_entity_poly.type
_entity_poly.pdbx_seq_one_letter_code
_entity_poly.pdbx_strand_id
1 'polypeptide(L)' 'MVAAKESREIAFIANNFGDWLFHCHMLSHSASGMRKWVLVT' A
#
# COMPACT_ATOMS: atom_id res chain seq x y z
N MET A 1 3.92 -3.56 -10.95
CA MET A 1 4.40 -4.82 -10.35
C MET A 1 5.83 -4.57 -9.86
N VAL A 2 6.23 -5.16 -8.74
CA VAL A 2 7.60 -5.09 -8.20
C VAL A 2 8.12 -6.52 -8.14
N ALA A 3 9.29 -6.78 -8.72
CA ALA A 3 9.88 -8.10 -8.77
C ALA A 3 10.43 -8.53 -7.39
N ALA A 4 10.71 -9.82 -7.21
CA ALA A 4 11.31 -10.31 -5.97
C ALA A 4 12.67 -9.63 -5.73
N LYS A 5 12.86 -9.11 -4.50
CA LYS A 5 14.05 -8.34 -4.06
C LYS A 5 14.24 -6.98 -4.76
N GLU A 6 13.27 -6.55 -5.56
CA GLU A 6 13.27 -5.23 -6.15
C GLU A 6 12.64 -4.21 -5.18
N SER A 7 13.17 -2.99 -5.20
CA SER A 7 12.60 -1.85 -4.48
C SER A 7 12.18 -0.76 -5.46
N ARG A 8 11.17 0.02 -5.06
CA ARG A 8 10.69 1.19 -5.79
C ARG A 8 10.49 2.34 -4.82
N GLU A 9 10.93 3.51 -5.24
CA GLU A 9 10.63 4.78 -4.56
C GLU A 9 9.46 5.44 -5.28
N ILE A 10 8.50 5.95 -4.51
CA ILE A 10 7.26 6.55 -5.04
C ILE A 10 7.06 7.88 -4.32
N ALA A 11 7.11 8.97 -5.07
CA ALA A 11 6.67 10.27 -4.59
C ALA A 11 5.13 10.35 -4.65
N PHE A 12 4.50 10.74 -3.54
CA PHE A 12 3.05 10.86 -3.45
C PHE A 12 2.66 11.93 -2.41
N ILE A 13 1.46 12.52 -2.57
CA ILE A 13 0.87 13.46 -1.61
C ILE A 13 -0.42 12.86 -1.07
N ALA A 14 -0.49 12.66 0.26
CA ALA A 14 -1.73 12.30 0.94
C ALA A 14 -2.55 13.57 1.20
N ASN A 15 -3.43 13.94 0.28
CA ASN A 15 -4.13 15.23 0.31
C ASN A 15 -5.50 15.20 1.02
N ASN A 16 -5.85 14.08 1.65
CA ASN A 16 -7.06 13.95 2.46
C ASN A 16 -6.78 13.17 3.75
N PHE A 17 -7.44 13.59 4.82
CA PHE A 17 -7.44 12.89 6.10
C PHE A 17 -8.15 11.53 5.99
N GLY A 18 -7.85 10.65 6.96
CA GLY A 18 -8.47 9.34 7.11
C GLY A 18 -7.49 8.18 6.99
N ASP A 19 -8.04 6.97 6.92
CA ASP A 19 -7.28 5.74 6.80
C ASP A 19 -7.01 5.39 5.33
N TRP A 20 -5.74 5.31 4.97
CA TRP A 20 -5.28 4.93 3.64
C TRP A 20 -4.83 3.48 3.61
N LEU A 21 -5.33 2.71 2.64
CA LEU A 21 -4.97 1.29 2.48
C LEU A 21 -3.83 1.12 1.47
N PHE A 22 -2.69 0.67 1.97
CA PHE A 22 -1.59 0.17 1.13
C PHE A 22 -1.66 -1.34 1.07
N HIS A 23 -1.85 -1.92 -0.10
CA HIS A 23 -2.01 -3.36 -0.23
C HIS A 23 -1.44 -3.89 -1.55
N CYS A 24 -1.24 -5.21 -1.61
CA CYS A 24 -0.98 -5.86 -2.88
C CYS A 24 -2.23 -5.86 -3.75
N HIS A 25 -2.09 -5.50 -5.02
CA HIS A 25 -3.21 -5.50 -5.98
C HIS A 25 -3.71 -6.91 -6.35
N MET A 26 -3.05 -7.97 -5.89
CA MET A 26 -3.62 -9.32 -5.89
C MET A 26 -4.54 -9.50 -4.69
N LEU A 27 -5.84 -9.65 -4.94
CA LEU A 27 -6.86 -9.65 -3.90
C LEU A 27 -6.69 -10.78 -2.88
N SER A 28 -6.30 -11.98 -3.34
CA SER A 28 -6.01 -13.11 -2.46
C SER A 28 -4.91 -12.80 -1.45
N HIS A 29 -3.87 -12.07 -1.87
CA HIS A 29 -2.76 -11.70 -0.99
C HIS A 29 -3.15 -10.58 -0.03
N SER A 30 -3.95 -9.61 -0.48
CA SER A 30 -4.51 -8.58 0.40
C SER A 30 -5.40 -9.21 1.47
N ALA A 31 -6.32 -10.11 1.08
CA ALA A 31 -7.17 -10.85 1.98
C ALA A 31 -6.38 -11.73 2.96
N SER A 32 -5.24 -12.28 2.54
CA SER A 32 -4.33 -13.06 3.40
C SER A 32 -3.39 -12.21 4.26
N GLY A 33 -3.53 -10.87 4.26
CA GLY A 33 -2.81 -9.98 5.17
C GLY A 33 -1.70 -9.13 4.55
N MET A 34 -1.47 -9.18 3.24
CA MET A 34 -0.50 -8.32 2.54
C MET A 34 -1.06 -6.91 2.30
N ARG A 35 -1.34 -6.24 3.42
CA ARG A 35 -1.97 -4.93 3.52
C ARG A 35 -1.50 -4.20 4.78
N LYS A 36 -1.47 -2.88 4.71
CA LYS A 36 -1.22 -1.95 5.81
C LYS A 36 -2.12 -0.74 5.71
N TRP A 37 -2.44 -0.19 6.87
CA TRP A 37 -3.17 1.06 7.01
C TRP A 37 -2.19 2.17 7.39
N VAL A 38 -2.42 3.35 6.83
CA VAL A 38 -1.73 4.58 7.18
C VAL A 38 -2.79 5.60 7.56
N LEU A 39 -2.72 6.10 8.79
CA LEU A 39 -3.58 7.17 9.25
C LEU A 39 -2.99 8.51 8.81
N VAL A 40 -3.81 9.32 8.14
CA VAL A 40 -3.48 10.71 7.77
C VAL A 40 -4.38 11.63 8.59
N THR A 41 -3.76 12.48 9.41
CA THR A 41 -4.41 13.43 10.33
C THR A 41 -4.04 14.86 10.05
#